data_AF-A0AAU2A1P3-F1
#
_entry.id   AF-A0AAU2A1P3-F1
#
_cell.length_a   1.000
_cell.length_b   1.000
_cell.length_c   1.000
_cell.angle_alpha   90.00
_cell.angle_beta   90.00
_cell.angle_gamma   90.00
#
_symmetry.space_group_name_H-M   'P 1'
#
loop_
_entity.id
_entity.type
_entity.pdbx_description
1 polymer ?
#
loop_
_entity_poly.entity_id
_entity_poly.type
_entity_poly.pdbx_seq_one_letter_code
_entity_poly.pdbx_strand_id
1 'polypeptide(L)'
;MPKVSSVIVPYASYLRVYEPLAAFPEPERGHWARYARRPDRPSYQDELRRSLADLLPTPPVAVPVHESADAFVTEVDGVVCVCPWRTRLRGWQALGELAGELPPPVLDAVLPPLVRHQATQDYERWLTRNPDARPWIRTATWEVPLNWFVLVSDEEREYDRGSGADEGAAPPVLRYRTPMVQARRRVARGLRTLRDTLDEGPLIDGLLDVGRWLEEFHPRSLVELDYGGLVHVLPAGELAGDHSAADVAEGIEALRDGDGEAAGEAYGRLVDRWRAVRDRRSAN
;
A
#
# COMPACT_ATOMS: atom_id res chain seq x y z
N MET A 1 -26.98 -13.09 10.54
CA MET A 1 -25.78 -12.47 9.94
C MET A 1 -25.12 -11.66 11.04
N PRO A 2 -23.82 -11.85 11.34
CA PRO A 2 -23.17 -10.99 12.31
C PRO A 2 -23.23 -9.56 11.78
N LYS A 3 -23.62 -8.61 12.64
CA LYS A 3 -23.57 -7.17 12.32
C LYS A 3 -22.13 -6.88 11.90
N VAL A 4 -21.91 -6.62 10.62
CA VAL A 4 -20.64 -6.15 10.10
C VAL A 4 -20.37 -4.84 10.83
N SER A 5 -19.29 -4.78 11.61
CA SER A 5 -18.90 -3.58 12.33
C SER A 5 -18.88 -2.40 11.36
N SER A 6 -19.55 -1.29 11.71
CA SER A 6 -19.56 -0.04 10.95
C SER A 6 -18.24 0.75 11.07
N VAL A 7 -17.23 0.19 11.75
CA VAL A 7 -15.93 0.82 11.95
C VAL A 7 -15.19 0.86 10.62
N ILE A 8 -15.03 2.07 10.10
CA ILE A 8 -14.13 2.38 8.99
C ILE A 8 -12.75 2.57 9.59
N VAL A 9 -11.76 1.88 9.03
CA VAL A 9 -10.35 2.03 9.42
C VAL A 9 -9.72 3.06 8.47
N PRO A 10 -9.37 4.27 8.95
CA PRO A 10 -9.24 5.41 8.05
C PRO A 10 -7.80 5.84 7.78
N TYR A 11 -6.80 5.02 8.08
CA TYR A 11 -5.40 5.50 8.07
C TYR A 11 -4.45 4.75 7.14
N ALA A 12 -4.86 3.64 6.52
CA ALA A 12 -3.98 2.84 5.68
C ALA A 12 -4.00 3.30 4.22
N SER A 13 -2.84 3.54 3.62
CA SER A 13 -2.66 3.68 2.17
C SER A 13 -1.97 2.44 1.61
N TYR A 14 -2.13 2.21 0.30
CA TYR A 14 -1.67 0.98 -0.33
C TYR A 14 -0.99 1.23 -1.65
N LEU A 15 0.10 0.50 -1.89
CA LEU A 15 0.66 0.30 -3.21
C LEU A 15 0.44 -1.17 -3.59
N ARG A 16 -0.34 -1.41 -4.64
CA ARG A 16 -0.79 -2.76 -5.05
C ARG A 16 -0.31 -3.09 -6.45
N VAL A 17 0.05 -4.35 -6.67
CA VAL A 17 0.31 -4.90 -7.99
C VAL A 17 -0.77 -5.92 -8.34
N TYR A 18 -1.44 -5.72 -9.48
CA TYR A 18 -2.38 -6.67 -10.05
C TYR A 18 -1.71 -7.41 -11.20
N GLU A 19 -1.47 -8.71 -11.04
CA GLU A 19 -0.83 -9.53 -12.07
C GLU A 19 -1.87 -10.26 -12.93
N PRO A 20 -1.62 -10.42 -14.25
CA PRO A 20 -2.48 -11.25 -15.08
C PRO A 20 -2.47 -12.69 -14.58
N LEU A 21 -3.58 -13.42 -14.74
CA LEU A 21 -3.68 -14.83 -14.32
C LEU A 21 -2.54 -15.73 -14.87
N ALA A 22 -2.00 -15.40 -16.04
CA ALA A 22 -0.87 -16.11 -16.65
C ALA A 22 0.43 -16.05 -15.82
N ALA A 23 0.58 -15.08 -14.92
CA ALA A 23 1.74 -14.94 -14.04
C ALA A 23 1.73 -15.97 -12.89
N PHE A 24 0.59 -16.57 -12.58
CA PHE A 24 0.45 -17.53 -11.49
C PHE A 24 0.65 -18.97 -12.01
N PRO A 25 1.36 -19.85 -11.27
CA PRO A 25 1.42 -21.27 -11.57
C PRO A 25 0.12 -21.99 -11.19
N GLU A 26 -0.11 -23.20 -11.72
CA GLU A 26 -1.16 -24.08 -11.19
C GLU A 26 -0.69 -24.73 -9.87
N PRO A 27 -1.59 -24.97 -8.89
CA PRO A 27 -3.05 -24.82 -8.93
C PRO A 27 -3.57 -23.40 -8.59
N GLU A 28 -2.68 -22.46 -8.30
CA GLU A 28 -3.03 -21.10 -7.84
C GLU A 28 -3.76 -20.31 -8.92
N ARG A 29 -3.33 -20.42 -10.19
CA ARG A 29 -4.02 -19.82 -11.33
C ARG A 29 -5.48 -20.27 -11.43
N GLY A 30 -5.75 -21.57 -11.34
CA GLY A 30 -7.09 -22.12 -11.36
C GLY A 30 -7.95 -21.67 -10.17
N HIS A 31 -7.34 -21.49 -9.00
CA HIS A 31 -7.99 -20.89 -7.83
C HIS A 31 -8.40 -19.43 -8.12
N TRP A 32 -7.46 -18.59 -8.56
CA TRP A 32 -7.72 -17.17 -8.84
C TRP A 32 -8.70 -16.95 -9.98
N ALA A 33 -8.64 -17.76 -11.03
CA ALA A 33 -9.61 -17.70 -12.12
C ALA A 33 -11.05 -17.96 -11.62
N ARG A 34 -11.22 -18.88 -10.66
CA ARG A 34 -12.53 -19.18 -10.06
C ARG A 34 -12.96 -18.10 -9.07
N TYR A 35 -12.01 -17.59 -8.28
CA TYR A 35 -12.25 -16.50 -7.33
C TYR A 35 -12.70 -15.22 -8.05
N ALA A 36 -12.05 -14.86 -9.16
CA ALA A 36 -12.37 -13.66 -9.94
C ALA A 36 -13.80 -13.61 -10.49
N ARG A 37 -14.45 -14.78 -10.65
CA ARG A 37 -15.86 -14.90 -11.09
C ARG A 37 -16.88 -14.79 -9.96
N ARG A 38 -16.45 -14.66 -8.70
CA ARG A 38 -17.37 -14.50 -7.58
C ARG A 38 -18.05 -13.13 -7.62
N PRO A 39 -19.37 -13.06 -7.35
CA PRO A 39 -20.10 -11.78 -7.34
C PRO A 39 -19.63 -10.88 -6.20
N ASP A 40 -19.48 -11.46 -5.01
CA ASP A 40 -19.08 -10.74 -3.80
C ASP A 40 -17.61 -11.02 -3.50
N ARG A 41 -16.85 -9.94 -3.33
CA ARG A 41 -15.43 -9.97 -2.99
C ARG A 41 -15.20 -9.01 -1.82
N PRO A 42 -14.53 -9.44 -0.75
CA PRO A 42 -14.22 -8.57 0.38
C PRO A 42 -13.42 -7.34 -0.04
N SER A 43 -13.68 -6.21 0.62
CA SER A 43 -12.93 -4.97 0.45
C SER A 43 -11.71 -4.91 1.38
N TYR A 44 -10.84 -3.91 1.17
CA TYR A 44 -9.73 -3.65 2.10
C TYR A 44 -10.22 -3.32 3.52
N GLN A 45 -11.42 -2.71 3.66
CA GLN A 45 -12.04 -2.47 4.97
C GLN A 45 -12.44 -3.77 5.65
N ASP A 46 -12.88 -4.79 4.89
CA ASP A 46 -13.16 -6.12 5.45
C ASP A 46 -11.87 -6.80 5.93
N GLU A 47 -10.77 -6.66 5.18
CA GLU A 47 -9.46 -7.15 5.61
C GLU A 47 -9.05 -6.52 6.94
N LEU A 48 -9.05 -5.18 7.02
CA LEU A 48 -8.64 -4.44 8.20
C LEU A 48 -9.53 -4.76 9.41
N ARG A 49 -10.86 -4.85 9.22
CA ARG A 49 -11.79 -5.22 10.30
C ARG A 49 -11.52 -6.62 10.84
N ARG A 50 -11.18 -7.60 9.98
CA ARG A 50 -10.78 -8.95 10.42
C ARG A 50 -9.48 -8.89 11.21
N SER A 51 -8.47 -8.19 10.72
CA SER A 51 -7.19 -8.04 11.43
C SER A 51 -7.33 -7.35 12.78
N LEU A 52 -8.20 -6.34 12.91
CA LEU A 52 -8.48 -5.70 14.21
C LEU A 52 -9.25 -6.62 15.15
N ALA A 53 -10.20 -7.39 14.64
CA ALA A 53 -10.93 -8.36 15.45
C ALA A 53 -10.01 -9.46 16.00
N ASP A 54 -9.00 -9.87 15.24
CA ASP A 54 -7.98 -10.84 15.65
C ASP A 54 -7.11 -10.37 16.83
N LEU A 55 -7.07 -9.07 17.12
CA LEU A 55 -6.36 -8.52 18.29
C LEU A 55 -7.18 -8.53 19.58
N LEU A 56 -8.49 -8.80 19.52
CA LEU A 56 -9.38 -8.79 20.70
C LEU A 56 -9.23 -9.99 21.66
N PRO A 57 -8.95 -11.23 21.20
CA PRO A 57 -8.78 -12.37 22.10
C PRO A 57 -7.57 -12.25 23.04
N THR A 58 -7.55 -13.04 24.11
CA THR A 58 -6.39 -13.16 25.02
C THR A 58 -5.88 -14.60 25.04
N PRO A 59 -4.66 -14.88 24.52
CA PRO A 59 -3.72 -13.93 23.90
C PRO A 59 -4.22 -13.42 22.53
N PRO A 60 -3.75 -12.24 22.08
CA PRO A 60 -4.11 -11.68 20.78
C PRO A 60 -3.53 -12.52 19.64
N VAL A 61 -4.25 -12.57 18.51
CA VAL A 61 -3.78 -13.20 17.27
C VAL A 61 -3.09 -12.13 16.43
N ALA A 62 -1.79 -11.92 16.65
CA ALA A 62 -1.01 -10.90 15.96
C ALA A 62 -0.93 -11.11 14.44
N VAL A 63 -0.94 -12.36 14.00
CA VAL A 63 -0.87 -12.77 12.61
C VAL A 63 -1.88 -13.90 12.37
N PRO A 64 -2.70 -13.83 11.31
CA PRO A 64 -3.66 -14.89 11.02
C PRO A 64 -3.03 -16.28 10.91
N VAL A 65 -3.74 -17.30 11.41
CA VAL A 65 -3.25 -18.70 11.44
C VAL A 65 -3.11 -19.29 10.03
N HIS A 66 -3.96 -18.86 9.10
CA HIS A 66 -3.97 -19.30 7.71
C HIS A 66 -3.78 -18.12 6.78
N GLU A 67 -3.20 -18.39 5.60
CA GLU A 67 -3.11 -17.37 4.56
C GLU A 67 -4.51 -17.05 4.02
N SER A 68 -4.74 -15.79 3.68
CA SER A 68 -5.98 -15.32 3.07
C SER A 68 -6.18 -15.99 1.70
N ALA A 69 -7.41 -16.43 1.46
CA ALA A 69 -7.87 -16.90 0.15
C ALA A 69 -8.55 -15.77 -0.65
N ASP A 70 -8.44 -14.53 -0.18
CA ASP A 70 -9.03 -13.35 -0.80
C ASP A 70 -7.98 -12.56 -1.61
N ALA A 71 -8.45 -11.86 -2.63
CA ALA A 71 -7.66 -11.03 -3.52
C ALA A 71 -8.47 -9.83 -4.02
N PHE A 72 -7.79 -8.74 -4.37
CA PHE A 72 -8.37 -7.71 -5.23
C PHE A 72 -8.29 -8.17 -6.68
N VAL A 73 -9.30 -7.82 -7.46
CA VAL A 73 -9.42 -8.25 -8.86
C VAL A 73 -9.86 -7.06 -9.69
N THR A 74 -9.17 -6.86 -10.81
CA THR A 74 -9.50 -5.83 -11.80
C THR A 74 -9.39 -6.42 -13.20
N GLU A 75 -9.90 -5.70 -14.19
CA GLU A 75 -9.70 -6.01 -15.59
C GLU A 75 -8.90 -4.89 -16.24
N VAL A 76 -7.92 -5.26 -17.08
CA VAL A 76 -7.10 -4.32 -17.86
C VAL A 76 -7.09 -4.82 -19.29
N ASP A 77 -7.64 -4.03 -20.21
CA ASP A 77 -7.74 -4.39 -21.64
C ASP A 77 -8.34 -5.79 -21.90
N GLY A 78 -9.41 -6.14 -21.17
CA GLY A 78 -10.05 -7.47 -21.27
C GLY A 78 -9.31 -8.61 -20.55
N VAL A 79 -8.21 -8.32 -19.87
CA VAL A 79 -7.42 -9.32 -19.12
C VAL A 79 -7.71 -9.19 -17.63
N VAL A 80 -8.15 -10.29 -17.01
CA VAL A 80 -8.32 -10.37 -15.56
C VAL A 80 -6.96 -10.36 -14.88
N CYS A 81 -6.78 -9.37 -14.00
CA CYS A 81 -5.60 -9.21 -13.15
C CYS A 81 -5.98 -9.32 -11.68
N VAL A 82 -5.12 -9.96 -10.89
CA VAL A 82 -5.36 -10.33 -9.50
C VAL A 82 -4.23 -9.83 -8.61
N CYS A 83 -4.60 -9.29 -7.47
CA CYS A 83 -3.70 -8.84 -6.41
C CYS A 83 -4.04 -9.61 -5.12
N PRO A 84 -3.38 -10.76 -4.88
CA PRO A 84 -3.59 -11.55 -3.67
C PRO A 84 -3.32 -10.74 -2.40
N TRP A 85 -4.18 -10.88 -1.39
CA TRP A 85 -4.02 -10.11 -0.15
C TRP A 85 -2.75 -10.46 0.62
N ARG A 86 -2.41 -11.77 0.65
CA ARG A 86 -1.29 -12.32 1.42
C ARG A 86 -1.22 -11.73 2.86
N THR A 87 -2.39 -11.61 3.51
CA THR A 87 -2.56 -10.95 4.81
C THR A 87 -1.64 -11.54 5.87
N ARG A 88 -1.41 -12.85 5.84
CA ARG A 88 -0.54 -13.53 6.80
C ARG A 88 0.93 -13.11 6.63
N LEU A 89 1.42 -13.16 5.39
CA LEU A 89 2.77 -12.70 5.05
C LEU A 89 2.98 -11.24 5.45
N ARG A 90 2.04 -10.36 5.05
CA ARG A 90 2.10 -8.93 5.38
C ARG A 90 2.04 -8.69 6.88
N GLY A 91 1.26 -9.49 7.62
CA GLY A 91 1.20 -9.43 9.08
C GLY A 91 2.54 -9.75 9.75
N TRP A 92 3.25 -10.79 9.28
CA TRP A 92 4.61 -11.08 9.77
C TRP A 92 5.61 -9.97 9.47
N GLN A 93 5.58 -9.40 8.27
CA GLN A 93 6.46 -8.29 7.88
C GLN A 93 6.20 -7.06 8.75
N ALA A 94 4.93 -6.67 8.92
CA ALA A 94 4.53 -5.54 9.77
C ALA A 94 4.93 -5.76 11.25
N LEU A 95 4.85 -6.98 11.76
CA LEU A 95 5.27 -7.29 13.13
C LEU A 95 6.78 -7.07 13.33
N GLY A 96 7.59 -7.33 12.30
CA GLY A 96 9.04 -7.07 12.34
C GLY A 96 9.38 -5.58 12.45
N GLU A 97 8.56 -4.72 11.83
CA GLU A 97 8.74 -3.26 11.83
C GLU A 97 8.19 -2.61 13.12
N LEU A 98 7.16 -3.21 13.73
CA LEU A 98 6.42 -2.67 14.88
C LEU A 98 7.29 -2.34 16.10
N ALA A 99 8.40 -3.06 16.31
CA ALA A 99 9.31 -2.83 17.43
C ALA A 99 9.98 -1.45 17.39
N GLY A 100 10.08 -0.83 16.21
CA GLY A 100 10.59 0.53 16.05
C GLY A 100 9.54 1.63 16.22
N GLU A 101 8.25 1.28 16.25
CA GLU A 101 7.15 2.26 16.23
C GLU A 101 6.55 2.57 17.61
N LEU A 102 6.60 1.61 18.53
CA LEU A 102 5.96 1.73 19.85
C LEU A 102 7.00 1.65 20.99
N PRO A 103 6.83 2.44 22.06
CA PRO A 103 7.62 2.26 23.27
C PRO A 103 7.46 0.84 23.83
N PRO A 104 8.53 0.20 24.35
CA PRO A 104 8.47 -1.21 24.77
C PRO A 104 7.33 -1.57 25.74
N PRO A 105 6.98 -0.75 26.75
CA PRO A 105 5.86 -1.07 27.65
C PRO A 105 4.50 -1.10 26.94
N VAL A 106 4.29 -0.21 25.96
CA VAL A 106 3.06 -0.18 25.16
C VAL A 106 3.01 -1.40 24.26
N LEU A 107 4.13 -1.73 23.62
CA LEU A 107 4.23 -2.91 22.76
C LEU A 107 3.97 -4.20 23.54
N ASP A 108 4.50 -4.34 24.76
CA ASP A 108 4.26 -5.50 25.64
C ASP A 108 2.81 -5.62 26.11
N ALA A 109 2.12 -4.48 26.31
CA ALA A 109 0.72 -4.46 26.68
C ALA A 109 -0.20 -4.89 25.52
N VAL A 110 0.09 -4.44 24.29
CA VAL A 110 -0.76 -4.73 23.11
C VAL A 110 -0.44 -6.10 22.52
N LEU A 111 0.84 -6.48 22.46
CA LEU A 111 1.29 -7.76 21.90
C LEU A 111 2.39 -8.35 22.79
N PRO A 112 2.05 -9.21 23.77
CA PRO A 112 3.02 -9.73 24.73
C PRO A 112 4.27 -10.36 24.07
N PRO A 113 5.48 -10.25 24.68
CA PRO A 113 6.73 -10.76 24.10
C PRO A 113 6.66 -12.22 23.61
N LEU A 114 5.93 -13.07 24.33
CA LEU A 114 5.73 -14.48 23.95
C LEU A 114 5.04 -14.63 22.59
N VAL A 115 4.00 -13.84 22.34
CA VAL A 115 3.24 -13.85 21.07
C VAL A 115 4.15 -13.36 19.94
N ARG A 116 4.91 -12.28 20.16
CA ARG A 116 5.85 -11.75 19.17
C ARG A 116 6.93 -12.77 18.82
N HIS A 117 7.54 -13.39 19.82
CA HIS A 117 8.57 -14.41 19.61
C HIS A 117 8.04 -15.62 18.85
N GLN A 118 6.84 -16.11 19.21
CA GLN A 118 6.19 -17.20 18.49
C GLN A 118 5.95 -16.85 17.02
N ALA A 119 5.43 -15.64 16.74
CA ALA A 119 5.17 -15.19 15.39
C ALA A 119 6.47 -15.06 14.56
N THR A 120 7.56 -14.56 15.14
CA THR A 120 8.88 -14.53 14.49
C THR A 120 9.35 -15.95 14.10
N GLN A 121 9.28 -16.90 15.03
CA GLN A 121 9.68 -18.28 14.73
C GLN A 121 8.78 -18.94 13.68
N ASP A 122 7.47 -18.68 13.72
CA ASP A 122 6.53 -19.17 12.71
C ASP A 122 6.87 -18.60 11.33
N TYR A 123 7.24 -17.32 11.26
CA TYR A 123 7.65 -16.69 10.02
C TYR A 123 8.94 -17.31 9.47
N GLU A 124 9.98 -17.48 10.28
CA GLU A 124 11.25 -18.11 9.86
C GLU A 124 11.03 -19.53 9.31
N ARG A 125 10.22 -20.33 10.03
CA ARG A 125 9.84 -21.67 9.58
C ARG A 125 9.05 -21.66 8.28
N TRP A 126 8.17 -20.69 8.12
CA TRP A 126 7.36 -20.56 6.91
C TRP A 126 8.21 -20.11 5.71
N LEU A 127 9.09 -19.12 5.89
CA LEU A 127 9.96 -18.58 4.86
C LEU A 127 10.94 -19.64 4.33
N THR A 128 11.46 -20.50 5.20
CA THR A 128 12.30 -21.65 4.80
C THR A 128 11.60 -22.57 3.78
N ARG A 129 10.26 -22.66 3.85
CA ARG A 129 9.44 -23.48 2.92
C ARG A 129 8.92 -22.68 1.73
N ASN A 130 9.01 -21.35 1.79
CA ASN A 130 8.45 -20.44 0.78
C ASN A 130 9.47 -19.32 0.48
N PRO A 131 10.67 -19.66 -0.02
CA PRO A 131 11.76 -18.68 -0.17
C PRO A 131 11.43 -17.57 -1.19
N ASP A 132 10.59 -17.87 -2.18
CA ASP A 132 10.19 -16.94 -3.24
C ASP A 132 8.90 -16.18 -2.93
N ALA A 133 8.40 -16.25 -1.69
CA ALA A 133 7.16 -15.59 -1.33
C ALA A 133 7.34 -14.08 -1.24
N ARG A 134 6.45 -13.36 -1.90
CA ARG A 134 6.43 -11.89 -1.94
C ARG A 134 5.04 -11.34 -1.64
N PRO A 135 4.93 -10.14 -1.06
CA PRO A 135 3.65 -9.46 -0.93
C PRO A 135 3.31 -8.69 -2.22
N TRP A 136 2.06 -8.78 -2.68
CA TRP A 136 1.54 -7.97 -3.80
C TRP A 136 1.11 -6.57 -3.38
N ILE A 137 1.11 -6.31 -2.07
CA ILE A 137 0.63 -5.07 -1.47
C ILE A 137 1.67 -4.58 -0.48
N ARG A 138 2.11 -3.34 -0.66
CA ARG A 138 2.80 -2.57 0.37
C ARG A 138 1.79 -1.63 1.03
N THR A 139 1.93 -1.43 2.34
CA THR A 139 1.00 -0.63 3.14
C THR A 139 1.79 0.45 3.87
N ALA A 140 1.25 1.65 3.95
CA ALA A 140 1.73 2.70 4.85
C ALA A 140 0.56 3.18 5.70
N THR A 141 0.84 3.78 6.86
CA THR A 141 -0.20 4.33 7.73
C THR A 141 0.03 5.81 7.98
N TRP A 142 -1.05 6.60 7.89
CA TRP A 142 -1.04 8.05 8.09
C TRP A 142 -0.14 8.84 7.14
N GLU A 143 0.22 8.26 6.00
CA GLU A 143 0.93 8.92 4.92
C GLU A 143 0.82 8.12 3.62
N VAL A 144 1.25 8.74 2.53
CA VAL A 144 1.64 8.05 1.30
C VAL A 144 3.13 8.32 1.08
N PRO A 145 3.99 7.28 1.07
CA PRO A 145 5.42 7.45 0.85
C PRO A 145 5.75 8.16 -0.46
N LEU A 146 6.67 9.13 -0.42
CA LEU A 146 7.00 9.98 -1.58
C LEU A 146 7.53 9.19 -2.78
N ASN A 147 8.31 8.13 -2.52
CA ASN A 147 8.81 7.20 -3.53
C ASN A 147 7.69 6.44 -4.28
N TRP A 148 6.47 6.36 -3.73
CA TRP A 148 5.34 5.74 -4.43
C TRP A 148 4.76 6.67 -5.50
N PHE A 149 4.76 7.99 -5.28
CA PHE A 149 4.30 8.96 -6.26
C PHE A 149 5.19 8.98 -7.52
N VAL A 150 6.48 8.64 -7.39
CA VAL A 150 7.39 8.50 -8.54
C VAL A 150 6.89 7.47 -9.56
N LEU A 151 6.09 6.49 -9.13
CA LEU A 151 5.60 5.42 -10.00
C LEU A 151 4.53 5.86 -10.98
N VAL A 152 3.80 6.93 -10.66
CA VAL A 152 2.58 7.36 -11.35
C VAL A 152 2.73 8.76 -11.91
N SER A 153 1.84 9.16 -12.81
CA SER A 153 1.69 10.56 -13.21
C SER A 153 0.33 11.11 -12.78
N ASP A 154 0.21 12.43 -12.72
CA ASP A 154 -1.02 13.08 -12.23
C ASP A 154 -2.21 12.84 -13.16
N GLU A 155 -1.97 12.61 -14.46
CA GLU A 155 -3.02 12.28 -15.42
C GLU A 155 -3.63 10.88 -15.18
N GLU A 156 -2.95 10.02 -14.43
CA GLU A 156 -3.42 8.68 -14.05
C GLU A 156 -4.29 8.70 -12.79
N ARG A 157 -4.60 9.89 -12.26
CA ARG A 157 -5.38 10.12 -11.05
C ARG A 157 -6.87 9.89 -11.29
N GLU A 158 -7.45 9.03 -10.45
CA GLU A 158 -8.88 8.82 -10.32
C GLU A 158 -9.33 9.32 -8.95
N TYR A 159 -10.19 10.34 -8.92
CA TYR A 159 -10.82 10.83 -7.69
C TYR A 159 -12.35 10.85 -7.84
N ASP A 160 -13.02 10.14 -6.95
CA ASP A 160 -14.47 10.25 -6.74
C ASP A 160 -14.73 10.58 -5.26
N ARG A 161 -15.53 11.60 -5.03
CA ARG A 161 -15.95 12.06 -3.69
C ARG A 161 -16.92 11.09 -3.01
N GLY A 162 -17.41 10.07 -3.71
CA GLY A 162 -18.44 9.18 -3.23
C GLY A 162 -19.83 9.81 -3.30
N SER A 163 -20.87 8.98 -3.30
CA SER A 163 -22.26 9.45 -3.48
C SER A 163 -22.98 9.83 -2.17
N GLY A 164 -22.25 10.01 -1.06
CA GLY A 164 -22.81 10.45 0.23
C GLY A 164 -22.98 9.32 1.26
N ALA A 165 -23.81 9.56 2.28
CA ALA A 165 -23.99 8.67 3.44
C ALA A 165 -25.15 7.66 3.30
N ASP A 166 -25.77 7.56 2.12
CA ASP A 166 -26.89 6.65 1.89
C ASP A 166 -26.44 5.18 1.87
N GLU A 167 -27.30 4.27 2.31
CA GLU A 167 -27.06 2.83 2.20
C GLU A 167 -26.87 2.44 0.73
N GLY A 168 -25.68 1.94 0.39
CA GLY A 168 -25.31 1.57 -0.98
C GLY A 168 -24.59 2.67 -1.77
N ALA A 169 -24.30 3.82 -1.15
CA ALA A 169 -23.47 4.85 -1.75
C ALA A 169 -22.05 4.33 -2.03
N ALA A 170 -21.49 4.69 -3.19
CA ALA A 170 -20.11 4.37 -3.51
C ALA A 170 -19.19 5.10 -2.52
N PRO A 171 -18.22 4.40 -1.89
CA PRO A 171 -17.28 5.05 -0.99
C PRO A 171 -16.39 6.03 -1.77
N PRO A 172 -15.90 7.11 -1.12
CA PRO A 172 -14.91 7.97 -1.74
C PRO A 172 -13.66 7.16 -2.12
N VAL A 173 -13.03 7.53 -3.23
CA VAL A 173 -11.80 6.91 -3.71
C VAL A 173 -10.86 7.98 -4.25
N LEU A 174 -9.59 7.85 -3.92
CA LEU A 174 -8.50 8.58 -4.57
C LEU A 174 -7.40 7.56 -4.84
N ARG A 175 -7.09 7.33 -6.12
CA ARG A 175 -6.07 6.38 -6.52
C ARG A 175 -5.42 6.79 -7.83
N TYR A 176 -4.26 6.20 -8.09
CA TYR A 176 -3.54 6.31 -9.36
C TYR A 176 -3.31 4.91 -9.91
N ARG A 177 -3.48 4.72 -11.22
CA ARG A 177 -3.31 3.42 -11.86
C ARG A 177 -2.42 3.54 -13.09
N THR A 178 -1.35 2.74 -13.11
CA THR A 178 -0.36 2.80 -14.18
C THR A 178 0.08 1.41 -14.63
N PRO A 179 0.36 1.19 -15.92
CA PRO A 179 0.99 -0.04 -16.38
C PRO A 179 2.38 -0.24 -15.74
N MET A 180 2.73 -1.47 -15.37
CA MET A 180 4.02 -1.84 -14.76
C MET A 180 5.22 -1.33 -15.55
N VAL A 181 5.15 -1.36 -16.88
CA VAL A 181 6.23 -0.84 -17.75
C VAL A 181 6.48 0.66 -17.54
N GLN A 182 5.42 1.46 -17.35
CA GLN A 182 5.56 2.89 -17.09
C GLN A 182 6.10 3.14 -15.69
N ALA A 183 5.56 2.44 -14.67
CA ALA A 183 6.09 2.52 -13.31
C ALA A 183 7.60 2.24 -13.26
N ARG A 184 8.06 1.12 -13.82
CA ARG A 184 9.50 0.77 -13.87
C ARG A 184 10.33 1.80 -14.64
N ARG A 185 9.80 2.35 -15.74
CA ARG A 185 10.49 3.40 -16.52
C ARG A 185 10.64 4.68 -15.69
N ARG A 186 9.61 5.08 -14.95
CA ARG A 186 9.66 6.27 -14.09
C ARG A 186 10.63 6.06 -12.92
N VAL A 187 10.63 4.89 -12.28
CA VAL A 187 11.64 4.52 -11.26
C VAL A 187 13.06 4.64 -11.82
N ALA A 188 13.34 4.03 -12.97
CA ALA A 188 14.67 4.05 -13.55
C ALA A 188 15.14 5.48 -13.91
N ARG A 189 14.22 6.34 -14.36
CA ARG A 189 14.51 7.76 -14.64
C ARG A 189 14.71 8.57 -13.36
N GLY A 190 13.81 8.40 -12.39
CA GLY A 190 13.89 9.06 -11.08
C GLY A 190 15.18 8.70 -10.36
N LEU A 191 15.53 7.41 -10.29
CA LEU A 191 16.78 6.94 -9.66
C LEU A 191 18.02 7.51 -10.33
N ARG A 192 18.03 7.60 -11.67
CA ARG A 192 19.15 8.22 -12.39
C ARG A 192 19.29 9.67 -11.98
N THR A 193 18.21 10.45 -12.08
CA THR A 193 18.22 11.87 -11.70
C THR A 193 18.65 12.05 -10.25
N LEU A 194 18.06 11.33 -9.30
CA LEU A 194 18.40 11.47 -7.88
C LEU A 194 19.85 11.11 -7.57
N ARG A 195 20.42 10.09 -8.22
CA ARG A 195 21.83 9.69 -8.03
C ARG A 195 22.81 10.67 -8.66
N ASP A 196 22.40 11.35 -9.73
CA ASP A 196 23.25 12.33 -10.40
C ASP A 196 23.26 13.68 -9.64
N THR A 197 22.22 13.96 -8.84
CA THR A 197 22.02 15.26 -8.18
C THR A 197 22.19 15.24 -6.67
N LEU A 198 21.90 14.12 -6.01
CA LEU A 198 21.97 13.94 -4.57
C LEU A 198 22.99 12.86 -4.22
N ASP A 199 23.64 13.01 -3.07
CA ASP A 199 24.38 11.93 -2.44
C ASP A 199 23.43 10.82 -1.93
N GLU A 200 23.99 9.74 -1.40
CA GLU A 200 23.23 8.66 -0.78
C GLU A 200 22.23 9.19 0.28
N GLY A 201 21.01 8.65 0.26
CA GLY A 201 19.97 9.11 1.17
C GLY A 201 18.66 8.33 1.06
N PRO A 202 17.73 8.55 2.02
CA PRO A 202 16.53 7.73 2.19
C PRO A 202 15.58 7.77 0.99
N LEU A 203 15.60 8.86 0.20
CA LEU A 203 14.80 8.96 -1.03
C LEU A 203 15.30 7.99 -2.12
N ILE A 204 16.62 7.89 -2.29
CA ILE A 204 17.23 6.97 -3.25
C ILE A 204 17.01 5.52 -2.78
N ASP A 205 17.24 5.25 -1.49
CA ASP A 205 17.07 3.91 -0.92
C ASP A 205 15.61 3.44 -1.02
N GLY A 206 14.66 4.30 -0.67
CA GLY A 206 13.24 4.00 -0.77
C GLY A 206 12.80 3.76 -2.22
N LEU A 207 13.31 4.53 -3.18
CA LEU A 207 12.97 4.33 -4.59
C LEU A 207 13.65 3.06 -5.16
N LEU A 208 14.85 2.72 -4.69
CA LEU A 208 15.53 1.46 -5.05
C LEU A 208 14.77 0.25 -4.53
N ASP A 209 14.35 0.30 -3.28
CA ASP A 209 13.58 -0.78 -2.64
C ASP A 209 12.26 -1.04 -3.37
N VAL A 210 11.49 0.02 -3.67
CA VAL A 210 10.25 -0.10 -4.46
C VAL A 210 10.55 -0.58 -5.87
N GLY A 211 11.64 -0.12 -6.50
CA GLY A 211 12.08 -0.58 -7.82
C GLY A 211 12.34 -2.08 -7.86
N ARG A 212 13.13 -2.60 -6.92
CA ARG A 212 13.42 -4.04 -6.79
C ARG A 212 12.15 -4.85 -6.58
N TRP A 213 11.25 -4.38 -5.71
CA TRP A 213 9.97 -5.04 -5.51
C TRP A 213 9.15 -5.09 -6.78
N LEU A 214 9.07 -4.01 -7.56
CA LEU A 214 8.36 -4.01 -8.83
C LEU A 214 8.97 -5.01 -9.83
N GLU A 215 10.27 -5.27 -9.80
CA GLU A 215 10.96 -6.22 -10.69
C GLU A 215 10.51 -7.68 -10.50
N GLU A 216 9.98 -8.04 -9.33
CA GLU A 216 9.51 -9.40 -9.01
C GLU A 216 8.21 -9.79 -9.73
N PHE A 217 7.49 -8.82 -10.32
CA PHE A 217 6.18 -9.04 -10.93
C PHE A 217 6.24 -9.14 -12.46
N HIS A 218 5.17 -9.67 -13.03
CA HIS A 218 5.01 -9.78 -14.48
C HIS A 218 4.96 -8.38 -15.15
N PRO A 219 5.60 -8.18 -16.32
CA PRO A 219 5.68 -6.86 -16.96
C PRO A 219 4.34 -6.31 -17.48
N ARG A 220 3.33 -7.17 -17.66
CA ARG A 220 1.95 -6.77 -18.02
C ARG A 220 1.04 -6.52 -16.81
N SER A 221 1.60 -6.40 -15.63
CA SER A 221 0.85 -6.09 -14.42
C SER A 221 0.41 -4.62 -14.39
N LEU A 222 -0.59 -4.33 -13.58
CA LEU A 222 -1.03 -2.98 -13.23
C LEU A 222 -0.51 -2.62 -11.85
N VAL A 223 0.01 -1.41 -11.68
CA VAL A 223 0.38 -0.84 -10.39
C VAL A 223 -0.69 0.16 -9.99
N GLU A 224 -1.18 0.06 -8.76
CA GLU A 224 -2.17 0.97 -8.19
C GLU A 224 -1.62 1.58 -6.90
N LEU A 225 -1.59 2.91 -6.85
CA LEU A 225 -1.44 3.64 -5.60
C LEU A 225 -2.84 4.04 -5.12
N ASP A 226 -3.30 3.51 -3.99
CA ASP A 226 -4.63 3.75 -3.43
C ASP A 226 -4.51 4.43 -2.06
N TYR A 227 -5.16 5.58 -1.89
CA TYR A 227 -5.19 6.30 -0.61
C TYR A 227 -5.97 5.51 0.45
N GLY A 228 -6.77 4.51 0.06
CA GLY A 228 -7.29 3.48 0.93
C GLY A 228 -8.17 4.05 2.03
N GLY A 229 -7.73 3.96 3.28
CA GLY A 229 -8.41 4.52 4.44
C GLY A 229 -8.37 6.05 4.49
N LEU A 230 -7.33 6.69 3.94
CA LEU A 230 -7.08 8.13 4.11
C LEU A 230 -8.21 9.00 3.54
N VAL A 231 -8.91 8.52 2.52
CA VAL A 231 -10.07 9.20 1.93
C VAL A 231 -11.22 9.41 2.92
N HIS A 232 -11.24 8.68 4.05
CA HIS A 232 -12.26 8.79 5.10
C HIS A 232 -11.89 9.79 6.21
N VAL A 233 -10.63 10.23 6.29
CA VAL A 233 -10.15 11.23 7.28
C VAL A 233 -9.79 12.56 6.66
N LEU A 234 -9.40 12.58 5.39
CA LEU A 234 -9.04 13.80 4.71
C LEU A 234 -10.30 14.51 4.17
N PRO A 235 -10.43 15.84 4.38
CA PRO A 235 -11.50 16.61 3.79
C PRO A 235 -11.53 16.48 2.26
N ALA A 236 -12.73 16.45 1.68
CA ALA A 236 -12.90 16.32 0.23
C ALA A 236 -12.16 17.41 -0.57
N GLY A 237 -12.06 18.64 -0.03
CA GLY A 237 -11.28 19.72 -0.65
C GLY A 237 -9.78 19.45 -0.66
N GLU A 238 -9.23 18.88 0.43
CA GLU A 238 -7.82 18.48 0.50
C GLU A 238 -7.54 17.34 -0.51
N LEU A 239 -8.41 16.33 -0.57
CA LEU A 239 -8.30 15.24 -1.54
C LEU A 239 -8.41 15.73 -2.98
N ALA A 240 -9.39 16.60 -3.27
CA ALA A 240 -9.63 17.12 -4.60
C ALA A 240 -8.42 17.92 -5.13
N GLY A 241 -7.76 18.69 -4.26
CA GLY A 241 -6.56 19.47 -4.58
C GLY A 241 -5.24 18.74 -4.33
N ASP A 242 -5.26 17.46 -3.97
CA ASP A 242 -4.05 16.66 -3.84
C ASP A 242 -3.54 16.22 -5.22
N HIS A 243 -2.46 16.88 -5.63
CA HIS A 243 -1.66 16.61 -6.83
C HIS A 243 -0.21 16.26 -6.46
N SER A 244 -0.03 15.45 -5.40
CA SER A 244 1.30 15.05 -4.93
C SER A 244 2.13 14.34 -6.01
N ALA A 245 1.50 13.62 -6.96
CA ALA A 245 2.19 13.04 -8.10
C ALA A 245 2.82 14.11 -9.01
N ALA A 246 2.09 15.21 -9.28
CA ALA A 246 2.60 16.34 -10.06
C ALA A 246 3.76 17.03 -9.34
N ASP A 247 3.61 17.31 -8.04
CA ASP A 247 4.66 17.96 -7.24
C ASP A 247 5.95 17.12 -7.21
N VAL A 248 5.86 15.78 -7.10
CA VAL A 248 7.03 14.89 -7.17
C VAL A 248 7.66 14.89 -8.56
N ALA A 249 6.86 14.89 -9.62
CA ALA A 249 7.36 14.95 -10.99
C ALA A 249 8.10 16.27 -11.24
N GLU A 250 7.51 17.40 -10.85
CA GLU A 250 8.12 18.74 -10.92
C GLU A 250 9.44 18.79 -10.16
N GLY A 251 9.49 18.28 -8.92
CA GLY A 251 10.72 18.24 -8.14
C GLY A 251 11.83 17.43 -8.80
N ILE A 252 11.50 16.26 -9.38
CA ILE A 252 12.48 15.45 -10.12
C ILE A 252 12.93 16.14 -11.41
N GLU A 253 12.04 16.84 -12.10
CA GLU A 253 12.38 17.61 -13.31
C GLU A 253 13.29 18.80 -12.99
N ALA A 254 12.94 19.59 -11.97
CA ALA A 254 13.76 20.69 -11.49
C ALA A 254 15.18 20.23 -11.09
N LEU A 255 15.30 19.12 -10.36
CA LEU A 255 16.60 18.52 -10.04
C LEU A 255 17.40 18.16 -11.29
N ARG A 256 16.75 17.60 -12.32
CA ARG A 256 17.41 17.24 -13.59
C ARG A 256 17.96 18.47 -14.31
N ASP A 257 17.25 19.59 -14.23
CA ASP A 257 17.62 20.85 -14.89
C ASP A 257 18.62 21.68 -14.04
N GLY A 258 18.97 21.19 -12.84
CA GLY A 258 19.87 21.87 -11.90
C GLY A 258 19.21 23.00 -11.12
N ASP A 259 17.88 23.11 -11.16
CA ASP A 259 17.10 24.10 -10.43
C ASP A 259 16.74 23.57 -9.02
N GLY A 260 17.69 23.72 -8.10
CA GLY A 260 17.50 23.29 -6.71
C GLY A 260 16.45 24.11 -5.95
N GLU A 261 16.18 25.35 -6.38
CA GLU A 261 15.17 26.22 -5.75
C GLU A 261 13.77 25.70 -6.06
N ALA A 262 13.45 25.50 -7.35
CA ALA A 262 12.18 24.93 -7.77
C ALA A 262 11.96 23.51 -7.20
N ALA A 263 13.02 22.68 -7.14
CA ALA A 263 12.95 21.37 -6.49
C ALA A 263 12.60 21.48 -5.00
N GLY A 264 13.18 22.46 -4.29
CA GLY A 264 12.90 22.74 -2.89
C GLY A 264 11.48 23.22 -2.65
N GLU A 265 10.94 24.08 -3.53
CA GLU A 265 9.55 24.54 -3.47
C GLU A 265 8.56 23.38 -3.66
N ALA A 266 8.77 22.55 -4.67
CA ALA A 266 7.94 21.36 -4.92
C ALA A 266 7.96 20.39 -3.73
N TYR A 267 9.14 20.13 -3.16
CA TYR A 267 9.27 19.33 -1.95
C TYR A 267 8.59 19.97 -0.73
N GLY A 268 8.68 21.30 -0.58
CA GLY A 268 8.01 22.05 0.48
C GLY A 268 6.49 21.87 0.46
N ARG A 269 5.86 21.98 -0.72
CA ARG A 269 4.41 21.75 -0.89
C ARG A 269 3.98 20.35 -0.45
N LEU A 270 4.79 19.33 -0.76
CA LEU A 270 4.56 17.95 -0.32
C LEU A 270 4.65 17.82 1.19
N VAL A 271 5.73 18.35 1.80
CA VAL A 271 5.94 18.29 3.25
C VAL A 271 4.80 18.96 4.00
N ASP A 272 4.36 20.14 3.56
CA ASP A 272 3.28 20.87 4.21
C ASP A 272 1.93 20.15 4.08
N ARG A 273 1.64 19.56 2.90
CA ARG A 273 0.43 18.74 2.70
C ARG A 273 0.40 17.53 3.63
N TRP A 274 1.50 16.79 3.71
CA TRP A 274 1.58 15.57 4.52
C TRP A 274 1.75 15.84 6.02
N ARG A 275 2.20 17.03 6.42
CA ARG A 275 2.22 17.45 7.83
C ARG A 275 0.82 17.40 8.43
N ALA A 276 -0.19 17.91 7.73
CA ALA A 276 -1.57 17.91 8.21
C ALA A 276 -2.14 16.48 8.45
N VAL A 277 -1.65 15.48 7.72
CA VAL A 277 -2.03 14.07 7.92
C VAL A 277 -1.33 13.49 9.15
N ARG A 278 -0.04 13.81 9.33
CA ARG A 278 0.75 13.40 10.51
C ARG A 278 0.25 14.04 11.81
N ASP A 279 -0.23 15.28 11.76
CA ASP A 279 -0.84 15.95 12.92
C ASP A 279 -2.12 15.22 13.36
N ARG A 280 -2.91 14.70 12.41
CA ARG A 280 -4.07 13.86 12.71
C ARG A 280 -3.68 12.52 13.35
N ARG A 281 -2.55 11.92 12.97
CA ARG A 281 -2.00 10.74 13.67
C ARG A 281 -1.68 11.06 15.12
N SER A 282 -1.02 12.19 15.39
CA SER A 282 -0.62 12.58 16.75
C SER A 282 -1.81 12.94 17.65
N ALA A 283 -2.95 13.32 17.05
CA ALA A 283 -4.17 13.66 17.77
C ALA A 283 -5.07 12.44 18.10
N ASN A 284 -4.78 11.25 17.55
CA ASN A 284 -5.51 10.00 17.77
C ASN A 284 -4.66 9.00 18.55
#